data_AF-A0A7W6JCA3-F1
#
_entry.id   AF-A0A7W6JCA3-F1
#
_cell.length_a   1.000
_cell.length_b   1.000
_cell.length_c   1.000
_cell.angle_alpha   90.00
_cell.angle_beta   90.00
_cell.angle_gamma   90.00
#
_symmetry.space_group_name_H-M   'P 1'
#
loop_
_entity.id
_entity.type
_entity.pdbx_description
1 polymer ?
#
loop_
_entity_poly.entity_id
_entity_poly.type
_entity_poly.pdbx_seq_one_letter_code
_entity_poly.pdbx_strand_id
1 'polypeptide(L)'
;MEYRLFGQVTRALMHASTVDASDIATRIDALDWNRRLWSTLATDCSNPDNAMPMALRAQIISISLFVGRHSSAVMRGEDDFEALIDINKMIMQGLAGPGAQAA
;
A
#
# COMPACT_ATOMS: atom_id res chain seq x y z
N MET A 1 -14.08 -3.46 5.60
CA MET A 1 -13.23 -4.67 5.55
C MET A 1 -11.79 -4.29 5.24
N GLU A 2 -11.61 -3.27 4.40
CA GLU A 2 -10.32 -2.79 3.89
C GLU A 2 -9.36 -2.30 4.97
N TYR A 3 -9.83 -1.59 6.01
CA TYR A 3 -8.96 -1.10 7.08
C TYR A 3 -8.13 -2.20 7.76
N ARG A 4 -8.77 -3.37 8.03
CA ARG A 4 -8.07 -4.52 8.64
C ARG A 4 -7.04 -5.12 7.69
N LEU A 5 -7.35 -5.18 6.39
CA LEU A 5 -6.44 -5.70 5.38
C LEU A 5 -5.22 -4.79 5.20
N PHE A 6 -5.43 -3.48 5.08
CA PHE A 6 -4.35 -2.49 5.09
C PHE A 6 -3.48 -2.65 6.33
N GLY A 7 -4.07 -2.75 7.52
CA GLY A 7 -3.30 -2.93 8.76
C GLY A 7 -2.45 -4.21 8.77
N GLN A 8 -2.92 -5.30 8.19
CA GLN A 8 -2.14 -6.55 8.09
C GLN A 8 -0.97 -6.40 7.10
N VAL A 9 -1.23 -5.85 5.91
CA VAL A 9 -0.20 -5.60 4.89
C VAL A 9 0.87 -4.64 5.42
N THR A 10 0.48 -3.55 6.09
CA THR A 10 1.41 -2.59 6.69
C THR A 10 2.31 -3.25 7.72
N ARG A 11 1.76 -4.12 8.59
CA ARG A 11 2.59 -4.87 9.56
C ARG A 11 3.54 -5.84 8.87
N ALA A 12 3.11 -6.49 7.77
CA ALA A 12 3.99 -7.36 7.00
C ALA A 12 5.15 -6.57 6.38
N LEU A 13 4.90 -5.40 5.81
CA LEU A 13 5.95 -4.51 5.29
C LEU A 13 6.90 -4.05 6.40
N MET A 14 6.38 -3.66 7.57
CA MET A 14 7.21 -3.28 8.72
C MET A 14 8.06 -4.45 9.24
N HIS A 15 7.55 -5.68 9.23
CA HIS A 15 8.34 -6.84 9.58
C HIS A 15 9.44 -7.07 8.53
N ALA A 16 9.08 -7.06 7.25
CA ALA A 16 10.01 -7.22 6.14
C ALA A 16 11.11 -6.15 6.09
N SER A 17 10.84 -4.94 6.60
CA SER A 17 11.87 -3.90 6.70
C SER A 17 12.88 -4.14 7.81
N THR A 18 12.59 -5.03 8.76
CA THR A 18 13.48 -5.37 9.90
C THR A 18 14.28 -6.65 9.70
N VAL A 19 13.89 -7.50 8.75
CA VAL A 19 14.65 -8.71 8.44
C VAL A 19 15.86 -8.41 7.57
N ASP A 20 16.85 -9.29 7.63
CA ASP A 20 18.07 -9.17 6.83
C ASP A 20 17.76 -9.15 5.32
N ALA A 21 18.60 -8.46 4.54
CA ALA A 21 18.43 -8.39 3.09
C ALA A 21 18.52 -9.76 2.40
N SER A 22 19.17 -10.75 3.04
CA SER A 22 19.24 -12.14 2.57
C SER A 22 17.95 -12.95 2.82
N ASP A 23 17.04 -12.48 3.67
CA ASP A 23 15.69 -13.06 3.81
C ASP A 23 14.77 -12.56 2.68
N ILE A 24 15.11 -13.01 1.47
CA ILE A 24 14.43 -12.62 0.24
C ILE A 24 12.96 -13.06 0.25
N ALA A 25 12.65 -14.22 0.83
CA ALA A 25 11.29 -14.76 0.86
C ALA A 25 10.35 -13.83 1.64
N THR A 26 10.70 -13.51 2.90
CA THR A 26 9.88 -12.62 3.74
C THR A 26 9.70 -11.24 3.09
N ARG A 27 10.76 -10.71 2.48
CA ARG A 27 10.74 -9.39 1.83
C ARG A 27 9.86 -9.38 0.57
N ILE A 28 10.00 -10.39 -0.30
CA ILE A 28 9.20 -10.49 -1.53
C ILE A 28 7.73 -10.72 -1.20
N ASP A 29 7.41 -11.58 -0.23
CA ASP A 29 6.02 -11.89 0.12
C ASP A 29 5.26 -10.64 0.61
N ALA A 30 5.90 -9.82 1.45
CA ALA A 30 5.31 -8.57 1.92
C ALA A 30 5.09 -7.55 0.77
N LEU A 31 6.06 -7.42 -0.14
CA LEU A 31 5.98 -6.53 -1.29
C LEU A 31 4.91 -6.98 -2.29
N ASP A 32 4.85 -8.27 -2.62
CA ASP A 32 3.82 -8.83 -3.51
C ASP A 32 2.42 -8.62 -2.93
N TRP A 33 2.24 -8.90 -1.65
CA TRP A 33 0.94 -8.71 -1.01
C TRP A 33 0.48 -7.25 -1.07
N ASN A 34 1.40 -6.30 -0.81
CA ASN A 34 1.11 -4.87 -0.93
C ASN A 34 0.76 -4.48 -2.38
N ARG A 35 1.51 -4.97 -3.38
CA ARG A 35 1.22 -4.70 -4.79
C ARG A 35 -0.15 -5.23 -5.19
N ARG A 36 -0.53 -6.43 -4.74
CA ARG A 36 -1.82 -7.04 -5.05
C ARG A 36 -2.99 -6.28 -4.43
N LEU A 37 -2.83 -5.81 -3.19
CA LEU A 37 -3.81 -4.94 -2.54
C LEU A 37 -4.06 -3.69 -3.39
N TRP A 38 -2.99 -2.97 -3.73
CA TRP A 38 -3.09 -1.73 -4.51
C TRP A 38 -3.61 -1.94 -5.93
N SER A 39 -3.17 -3.01 -6.61
CA SER A 39 -3.66 -3.37 -7.95
C SER A 39 -5.15 -3.67 -7.97
N THR A 40 -5.67 -4.29 -6.90
CA THR A 40 -7.10 -4.58 -6.76
C THR A 40 -7.89 -3.29 -6.64
N LEU A 41 -7.42 -2.35 -5.80
CA LEU A 41 -8.05 -1.03 -5.63
C LEU A 41 -8.02 -0.21 -6.93
N ALA A 42 -6.90 -0.22 -7.65
CA ALA A 42 -6.80 0.47 -8.94
C ALA A 42 -7.74 -0.12 -9.98
N THR A 43 -7.89 -1.45 -10.01
CA THR A 43 -8.82 -2.13 -10.91
C THR A 43 -10.26 -1.71 -10.61
N ASP A 44 -10.67 -1.71 -9.34
CA ASP A 44 -12.00 -1.25 -8.94
C ASP A 44 -12.22 0.24 -9.28
N CYS A 45 -11.22 1.08 -9.04
CA CYS A 45 -11.25 2.51 -9.42
C CYS A 45 -11.26 2.75 -10.93
N SER A 46 -10.83 1.79 -11.74
CA SER A 46 -10.87 1.89 -13.20
C SER A 46 -12.26 1.60 -13.78
N ASN A 47 -13.13 0.92 -13.02
CA ASN A 47 -14.49 0.60 -13.45
C ASN A 47 -15.32 1.88 -13.64
N PRO A 48 -15.90 2.15 -14.83
CA PRO A 48 -16.76 3.30 -15.07
C PRO A 48 -17.88 3.47 -14.03
N ASP A 49 -18.43 2.36 -13.52
CA ASP A 49 -19.54 2.32 -12.57
C ASP A 49 -19.11 2.54 -11.11
N ASN A 50 -17.82 2.80 -10.84
CA ASN A 50 -17.34 3.07 -9.49
C ASN A 50 -17.95 4.38 -8.94
N ALA A 51 -18.58 4.30 -7.77
CA ALA A 51 -19.31 5.40 -7.14
C ALA A 51 -18.42 6.53 -6.58
N MET A 52 -17.09 6.33 -6.51
CA MET A 52 -16.18 7.37 -6.04
C MET A 52 -16.03 8.51 -7.06
N PRO A 53 -15.76 9.75 -6.59
CA PRO A 53 -15.43 10.86 -7.48
C PRO A 53 -14.23 10.54 -8.39
N MET A 54 -14.30 10.96 -9.65
CA MET A 54 -13.25 10.71 -10.65
C MET A 54 -11.85 11.14 -10.17
N ALA A 55 -11.75 12.26 -9.47
CA ALA A 55 -10.49 12.75 -8.92
C ALA A 55 -9.89 11.80 -7.86
N LEU A 56 -10.72 11.22 -6.99
CA LEU A 56 -10.27 10.28 -5.97
C LEU A 56 -9.83 8.96 -6.61
N ARG A 57 -10.60 8.47 -7.58
CA ARG A 57 -10.26 7.27 -8.36
C ARG A 57 -8.91 7.42 -9.07
N ALA A 58 -8.67 8.58 -9.70
CA ALA A 58 -7.39 8.89 -10.35
C ALA A 58 -6.21 8.90 -9.36
N GLN A 59 -6.41 9.43 -8.15
CA GLN A 59 -5.38 9.41 -7.10
C GLN A 59 -5.04 7.97 -6.67
N ILE A 60 -6.04 7.12 -6.41
CA ILE A 60 -5.82 5.72 -6.04
C ILE A 60 -5.07 4.96 -7.13
N ILE A 61 -5.43 5.17 -8.40
CA ILE A 61 -4.73 4.57 -9.54
C ILE A 61 -3.26 5.04 -9.58
N SER A 62 -3.01 6.35 -9.40
CA SER A 62 -1.66 6.90 -9.37
C SER A 62 -0.79 6.31 -8.25
N ILE A 63 -1.37 6.18 -7.04
CA ILE A 63 -0.69 5.54 -5.90
C ILE A 63 -0.38 4.07 -6.20
N SER A 64 -1.31 3.32 -6.79
CA SER A 64 -1.04 1.93 -7.18
C SER A 64 0.11 1.81 -8.17
N LEU A 65 0.23 2.74 -9.12
CA LEU A 65 1.36 2.77 -10.07
C LEU A 65 2.68 3.07 -9.35
N PHE A 66 2.68 4.02 -8.41
CA PHE A 66 3.82 4.30 -7.56
C PHE A 66 4.23 3.06 -6.75
N VAL A 67 3.30 2.44 -6.04
CA VAL A 67 3.53 1.23 -5.22
C VAL A 67 4.16 0.11 -6.05
N GLY A 68 3.67 -0.14 -7.26
CA GLY A 68 4.23 -1.16 -8.16
C GLY A 68 5.69 -0.86 -8.55
N ARG A 69 6.00 0.39 -8.89
CA ARG A 69 7.37 0.81 -9.23
C ARG A 69 8.30 0.75 -8.02
N HIS A 70 7.89 1.34 -6.91
CA HIS A 70 8.68 1.42 -5.67
C HIS A 70 8.95 0.03 -5.10
N SER A 71 7.95 -0.85 -5.06
CA SER A 71 8.15 -2.24 -4.63
C SER A 71 9.20 -2.96 -5.48
N SER A 72 9.26 -2.67 -6.78
CA SER A 72 10.28 -3.26 -7.66
C SER A 72 11.68 -2.70 -7.39
N ALA A 73 11.78 -1.42 -7.00
CA ALA A 73 13.05 -0.80 -6.59
C ALA A 73 13.56 -1.41 -5.27
N VAL A 74 12.68 -1.59 -4.28
CA VAL A 74 13.00 -2.26 -3.00
C VAL A 74 13.49 -3.69 -3.23
N MET A 75 12.85 -4.46 -4.13
CA MET A 75 13.30 -5.81 -4.48
C MET A 75 14.70 -5.84 -5.10
N ARG A 76 15.10 -4.78 -5.82
CA ARG A 76 16.44 -4.63 -6.39
C ARG A 76 17.47 -4.05 -5.41
N GLY A 77 17.05 -3.69 -4.19
CA GLY A 77 17.89 -3.00 -3.21
C GLY A 77 18.21 -1.56 -3.57
N GLU A 78 17.42 -0.95 -4.46
CA GLU A 78 17.60 0.43 -4.92
C GLU A 78 16.88 1.45 -4.04
N ASP A 79 16.01 0.98 -3.14
CA ASP A 79 15.14 1.79 -2.28
C ASP A 79 14.73 1.00 -1.02
N ASP A 80 13.96 1.63 -0.13
CA ASP A 80 13.50 1.05 1.13
C ASP A 80 11.95 0.94 1.25
N PHE A 81 11.51 0.32 2.35
CA PHE A 81 10.09 0.06 2.61
C PHE A 81 9.32 1.27 3.16
N GLU A 82 10.00 2.33 3.59
CA GLU A 82 9.41 3.41 4.40
C GLU A 82 8.26 4.09 3.66
N ALA A 83 8.48 4.47 2.39
CA ALA A 83 7.46 5.11 1.57
C ALA A 83 6.19 4.25 1.40
N LEU A 84 6.33 2.92 1.27
CA LEU A 84 5.19 2.00 1.16
C LEU A 84 4.40 1.90 2.47
N ILE A 85 5.13 1.85 3.59
CA ILE A 85 4.55 1.79 4.93
C ILE A 85 3.76 3.07 5.22
N ASP A 86 4.33 4.22 4.92
CA ASP A 86 3.72 5.52 5.21
C ASP A 86 2.49 5.79 4.36
N ILE A 87 2.51 5.43 3.08
CA ILE A 87 1.32 5.46 2.22
C ILE A 87 0.18 4.65 2.84
N ASN A 88 0.45 3.42 3.28
CA ASN A 88 -0.60 2.60 3.86
C ASN A 88 -1.12 3.18 5.19
N LYS A 89 -0.24 3.76 6.04
CA LYS A 89 -0.66 4.44 7.26
C LYS A 89 -1.54 5.65 6.98
N MET A 90 -1.17 6.49 6.01
CA MET A 90 -1.97 7.67 5.63
C MET A 90 -3.36 7.26 5.12
N ILE A 91 -3.45 6.20 4.34
CA ILE A 91 -4.73 5.66 3.87
C ILE A 91 -5.57 5.16 5.03
N MET A 92 -4.98 4.39 5.95
CA MET A 92 -5.68 3.93 7.15
C MET A 92 -6.19 5.10 8.00
N GLN A 93 -5.41 6.16 8.17
CA GLN A 93 -5.84 7.38 8.87
C GLN A 93 -7.02 8.04 8.16
N GLY A 94 -6.97 8.17 6.83
CA GLY A 94 -8.08 8.70 6.04
C GLY A 94 -9.36 7.87 6.16
N LEU A 95 -9.24 6.54 6.19
CA LEU A 95 -10.37 5.60 6.35
C LEU A 95 -10.97 5.59 7.77
N ALA A 96 -10.21 5.98 8.79
CA ALA A 96 -10.71 6.09 10.17
C ALA A 96 -11.61 7.33 10.40
N GLY A 97 -11.70 8.22 9.41
CA GLY A 97 -12.48 9.45 9.46
C GLY A 97 -11.80 10.59 10.24
N PRO A 98 -12.37 11.80 10.23
CA PRO A 98 -11.75 13.01 10.83
C PRO A 98 -11.58 12.98 12.37
N GLY A 99 -11.80 11.86 13.06
CA GLY A 99 -11.76 11.76 14.52
C GLY A 99 -10.43 11.29 15.13
N ALA A 100 -9.45 10.87 14.32
CA ALA A 100 -8.19 10.31 14.83
C ALA A 100 -7.08 11.34 15.08
N GLN A 101 -7.33 12.62 14.79
CA GLN A 101 -6.38 13.72 15.02
C GLN A 101 -6.83 14.68 16.15
N ALA A 102 -7.90 14.32 16.86
CA ALA A 102 -8.40 15.04 18.03
C ALA A 102 -8.86 14.04 19.11
N ALA A 103 -7.89 13.39 19.76
CA ALA A 103 -8.04 12.74 21.06
C ALA A 103 -6.68 12.68 21.76
#